data_AF-A0A423IK57-F1
#
_entry.id   AF-A0A423IK57-F1
#
_cell.length_a   1.000
_cell.length_b   1.000
_cell.length_c   1.000
_cell.angle_alpha   90.00
_cell.angle_beta   90.00
_cell.angle_gamma   90.00
#
_symmetry.space_group_name_H-M   'P 1'
#
loop_
_entity.id
_entity.type
_entity.pdbx_description
1 polymer ?
#
loop_
_entity_poly.entity_id
_entity_poly.type
_entity_poly.pdbx_seq_one_letter_code
_entity_poly.pdbx_strand_id
1 'polypeptide(L)'
;MQNTGEQKRARVLNPIERATEVIFGLLMAMTFTGTISVATAGQEAERTMMLAALGCNLAWGLADAMMYLLRTLIERTRSHTLLTNLCAGVDATTGHALIAEALPPRLAGAAGTEGLELLRRRLVESSDIPVKPRLGWDDFKGAIGVFLLVVSSTFPLVVPFLLLDQTGPAIRASNLIGLAVLFIAGWMLARYAGAKPWQGAVVVAVIGAMLIIAIIALGG
;
A
#
# COMPACT_ATOMS: atom_id res chain seq x y z
N MET A 1 -36.58 14.95 -3.69
CA MET A 1 -35.32 14.68 -4.42
C MET A 1 -34.21 15.42 -3.69
N GLN A 2 -33.43 14.72 -2.86
CA GLN A 2 -32.33 15.31 -2.08
C GLN A 2 -31.08 14.45 -2.28
N ASN A 3 -29.97 15.17 -2.52
CA ASN A 3 -28.67 14.71 -2.98
C ASN A 3 -28.06 13.57 -2.16
N THR A 4 -27.56 12.58 -2.88
CA THR A 4 -26.66 11.52 -2.43
C THR A 4 -25.38 12.16 -1.88
N GLY A 5 -25.26 12.21 -0.55
CA GLY A 5 -24.03 12.60 0.12
C GLY A 5 -22.94 11.57 -0.17
N GLU A 6 -21.91 12.00 -0.91
CA GLU A 6 -20.67 11.27 -1.13
C GLU A 6 -20.16 10.63 0.16
N GLN A 7 -19.99 9.31 0.12
CA GLN A 7 -19.47 8.53 1.24
C GLN A 7 -17.97 8.83 1.40
N LYS A 8 -17.70 9.89 2.15
CA LYS A 8 -16.38 10.47 2.38
C LYS A 8 -15.53 9.51 3.22
N ARG A 9 -14.64 8.78 2.55
CA ARG A 9 -13.39 8.14 3.03
C ARG A 9 -13.22 8.11 4.55
N ALA A 10 -13.53 6.97 5.18
CA ALA A 10 -13.04 6.67 6.52
C ALA A 10 -11.55 6.28 6.43
N ARG A 11 -10.69 7.09 7.05
CA ARG A 11 -9.24 6.98 6.99
C ARG A 11 -8.70 6.40 8.31
N VAL A 12 -8.24 5.14 8.25
CA VAL A 12 -6.89 4.70 8.65
C VAL A 12 -6.52 4.61 10.15
N LEU A 13 -5.94 3.47 10.56
CA LEU A 13 -4.51 3.24 10.86
C LEU A 13 -4.26 1.71 10.95
N ASN A 14 -3.13 1.12 10.50
CA ASN A 14 -1.79 1.67 10.29
C ASN A 14 -1.31 1.61 8.81
N PRO A 15 -1.07 2.77 8.16
CA PRO A 15 -0.37 2.87 6.87
C PRO A 15 1.10 2.54 6.99
N ILE A 16 1.68 2.74 8.18
CA ILE A 16 3.10 2.52 8.41
C ILE A 16 3.37 1.02 8.42
N GLU A 17 2.61 0.21 9.15
CA GLU A 17 2.74 -1.26 9.07
C GLU A 17 2.45 -1.78 7.67
N ARG A 18 1.42 -1.28 6.97
CA ARG A 18 1.15 -1.65 5.57
C ARG A 18 2.25 -1.23 4.61
N ALA A 19 2.79 -0.02 4.73
CA ALA A 19 3.90 0.44 3.91
C ALA A 19 5.17 -0.34 4.24
N THR A 20 5.43 -0.64 5.51
CA THR A 20 6.63 -1.34 5.97
C THR A 20 6.58 -2.82 5.59
N GLU A 21 5.43 -3.48 5.66
CA GLU A 21 5.24 -4.88 5.25
C GLU A 21 5.28 -5.02 3.72
N VAL A 22 4.75 -4.04 2.98
CA VAL A 22 4.90 -3.98 1.51
C VAL A 22 6.34 -3.67 1.12
N ILE A 23 7.02 -2.76 1.80
CA ILE A 23 8.45 -2.47 1.60
C ILE A 23 9.31 -3.70 1.95
N PHE A 24 8.99 -4.45 3.01
CA PHE A 24 9.70 -5.69 3.36
C PHE A 24 9.46 -6.80 2.34
N GLY A 25 8.23 -6.97 1.84
CA GLY A 25 7.94 -7.89 0.73
C GLY A 25 8.64 -7.49 -0.57
N LEU A 26 8.69 -6.20 -0.87
CA LEU A 26 9.37 -5.60 -2.02
C LEU A 26 10.89 -5.82 -1.95
N LEU A 27 11.50 -5.60 -0.79
CA LEU A 27 12.93 -5.84 -0.55
C LEU A 27 13.28 -7.32 -0.67
N MET A 28 12.44 -8.24 -0.19
CA MET A 28 12.67 -9.69 -0.32
C MET A 28 12.60 -10.15 -1.78
N ALA A 29 11.57 -9.73 -2.53
CA ALA A 29 11.39 -10.12 -3.93
C ALA A 29 12.46 -9.50 -4.85
N MET A 30 12.85 -8.24 -4.60
CA MET A 30 13.94 -7.59 -5.33
C MET A 30 15.30 -8.25 -5.07
N THR A 31 15.55 -8.76 -3.86
CA THR A 31 16.77 -9.52 -3.53
C THR A 31 16.81 -10.88 -4.24
N PHE A 32 15.66 -11.55 -4.37
CA PHE A 32 15.57 -12.85 -5.06
C PHE A 32 15.64 -12.72 -6.59
N THR A 33 15.15 -11.61 -7.15
CA THR A 33 15.12 -11.39 -8.60
C THR A 33 16.38 -10.69 -9.11
N GLY A 34 17.01 -9.83 -8.29
CA GLY A 34 18.30 -9.20 -8.58
C GLY A 34 19.45 -10.21 -8.66
N THR A 35 19.41 -11.26 -7.84
CA THR A 35 20.43 -12.34 -7.87
C THR A 35 20.35 -13.21 -9.13
N ILE A 36 19.16 -13.39 -9.72
CA ILE A 36 18.98 -14.14 -10.98
C ILE A 36 19.40 -13.31 -12.21
N SER A 37 19.20 -11.98 -12.17
CA SER A 37 19.61 -11.08 -13.27
C SER A 37 21.12 -10.92 -13.42
N VAL A 38 21.90 -11.13 -12.35
CA VAL A 38 23.37 -11.02 -12.36
C VAL A 38 24.03 -12.32 -12.85
N ALA A 39 23.32 -13.45 -12.88
CA ALA A 39 23.87 -14.74 -13.29
C ALA A 39 24.01 -14.92 -14.81
N THR A 40 23.53 -13.98 -15.63
CA THR A 40 23.63 -14.05 -17.10
C THR A 40 24.27 -12.77 -17.64
N ALA A 41 25.60 -12.72 -17.67
CA ALA A 41 26.36 -11.64 -18.32
C ALA A 41 26.89 -12.11 -19.70
N GLY A 42 26.23 -11.68 -20.78
CA GLY A 42 26.63 -11.85 -22.18
C GLY A 42 25.75 -10.96 -23.07
N GLN A 43 26.13 -10.62 -24.31
CA GLN A 43 25.41 -9.58 -25.10
C GLN A 43 23.95 -9.94 -25.47
N GLU A 44 23.54 -11.21 -25.42
CA GLU A 44 22.11 -11.61 -25.48
C GLU A 44 21.35 -11.40 -24.15
N ALA A 45 22.07 -11.02 -23.09
CA ALA A 45 21.52 -10.81 -21.76
C ALA A 45 20.86 -9.43 -21.60
N GLU A 46 21.13 -8.44 -22.44
CA GLU A 46 20.52 -7.11 -22.28
C GLU A 46 19.01 -7.13 -22.55
N ARG A 47 18.57 -7.78 -23.64
CA ARG A 47 17.14 -7.99 -23.91
C ARG A 47 16.48 -8.89 -22.86
N THR A 48 17.20 -9.92 -22.41
CA THR A 48 16.72 -10.84 -21.39
C THR A 48 16.56 -10.13 -20.03
N MET A 49 17.50 -9.28 -19.66
CA MET A 49 17.49 -8.45 -18.45
C MET A 49 16.40 -7.38 -18.52
N MET A 50 16.18 -6.76 -19.67
CA MET A 50 15.10 -5.80 -19.89
C MET A 50 13.71 -6.45 -19.79
N LEU A 51 13.51 -7.61 -20.41
CA LEU A 51 12.28 -8.39 -20.26
C LEU A 51 12.07 -8.85 -18.82
N ALA A 52 13.15 -9.23 -18.11
CA ALA A 52 13.09 -9.56 -16.69
C ALA A 52 12.69 -8.34 -15.84
N ALA A 53 13.25 -7.15 -16.11
CA ALA A 53 12.91 -5.92 -15.39
C ALA A 53 11.46 -5.47 -15.63
N LEU A 54 10.98 -5.52 -16.89
CA LEU A 54 9.59 -5.24 -17.23
C LEU A 54 8.63 -6.26 -16.62
N GLY A 55 8.97 -7.56 -16.71
CA GLY A 55 8.20 -8.64 -16.11
C GLY A 55 8.10 -8.52 -14.59
N CYS A 56 9.21 -8.16 -13.94
CA CYS A 56 9.26 -7.89 -12.51
C CYS A 56 8.34 -6.72 -12.13
N ASN A 57 8.37 -5.61 -12.88
CA ASN A 57 7.50 -4.47 -12.64
C ASN A 57 6.00 -4.83 -12.78
N LEU A 58 5.64 -5.54 -13.84
CA LEU A 58 4.26 -6.00 -14.07
C LEU A 58 3.78 -6.96 -12.97
N ALA A 59 4.62 -7.93 -12.60
CA ALA A 59 4.32 -8.88 -11.53
C ALA A 59 4.15 -8.16 -10.19
N TRP A 60 4.97 -7.16 -9.92
CA TRP A 60 4.87 -6.34 -8.72
C TRP A 60 3.55 -5.55 -8.67
N GLY A 61 3.19 -4.85 -9.75
CA GLY A 61 1.91 -4.15 -9.85
C GLY A 61 0.72 -5.08 -9.62
N LEU A 62 0.79 -6.31 -10.13
CA LEU A 62 -0.25 -7.33 -9.93
C LEU A 62 -0.36 -7.75 -8.47
N ALA A 63 0.78 -7.99 -7.80
CA ALA A 63 0.80 -8.34 -6.38
C ALA A 63 0.16 -7.24 -5.52
N ASP A 64 0.46 -5.97 -5.79
CA ASP A 64 -0.14 -4.84 -5.09
C ASP A 64 -1.66 -4.74 -5.32
N ALA A 65 -2.12 -4.98 -6.56
CA ALA A 65 -3.53 -5.02 -6.89
C ALA A 65 -4.27 -6.18 -6.19
N MET A 66 -3.68 -7.36 -6.12
CA MET A 66 -4.22 -8.50 -5.38
C MET A 66 -4.29 -8.21 -3.88
N MET A 67 -3.23 -7.62 -3.32
CA MET A 67 -3.20 -7.22 -1.91
C MET A 67 -4.23 -6.13 -1.59
N TYR A 68 -4.51 -5.22 -2.52
CA TYR A 68 -5.61 -4.27 -2.40
C TYR A 68 -6.96 -4.98 -2.28
N LEU A 69 -7.25 -5.97 -3.15
CA LEU A 69 -8.48 -6.75 -3.09
C LEU A 69 -8.58 -7.56 -1.80
N LEU A 70 -7.49 -8.24 -1.41
CA LEU A 70 -7.45 -9.02 -0.17
C LEU A 70 -7.71 -8.14 1.05
N ARG A 71 -7.08 -6.98 1.14
CA ARG A 71 -7.32 -6.01 2.23
C ARG A 71 -8.77 -5.54 2.26
N THR A 72 -9.35 -5.28 1.09
CA THR A 72 -10.76 -4.87 0.98
C THR A 72 -11.71 -5.97 1.46
N LEU A 73 -11.42 -7.23 1.11
CA LEU A 73 -12.20 -8.39 1.55
C LEU A 73 -12.07 -8.61 3.06
N ILE A 74 -10.86 -8.54 3.60
CA ILE A 74 -10.59 -8.69 5.03
C ILE A 74 -11.31 -7.60 5.82
N GLU A 75 -11.22 -6.33 5.38
CA GLU A 75 -11.88 -5.21 6.05
C GLU A 75 -13.41 -5.37 6.09
N ARG A 76 -14.00 -5.76 4.95
CA ARG A 76 -15.45 -6.04 4.88
C ARG A 76 -15.83 -7.23 5.75
N THR A 77 -15.02 -8.28 5.79
CA THR A 77 -15.25 -9.46 6.63
C THR A 77 -15.16 -9.10 8.11
N ARG A 78 -14.14 -8.35 8.53
CA ARG A 78 -13.98 -7.88 9.91
C ARG A 78 -15.17 -7.00 10.34
N SER A 79 -15.56 -6.05 9.49
CA SER A 79 -16.72 -5.18 9.73
C SER A 79 -18.03 -5.97 9.84
N HIS A 80 -18.23 -6.93 8.95
CA HIS A 80 -19.39 -7.82 8.96
C HIS A 80 -19.42 -8.67 10.24
N THR A 81 -18.30 -9.29 10.62
CA THR A 81 -18.19 -10.11 11.84
C THR A 81 -18.46 -9.28 13.09
N LEU A 82 -17.93 -8.06 13.16
CA LEU A 82 -18.20 -7.13 14.26
C LEU A 82 -19.69 -6.85 14.39
N LEU A 83 -20.36 -6.42 13.31
CA LEU A 83 -21.80 -6.15 13.32
C LEU A 83 -22.63 -7.40 13.63
N THR A 84 -22.25 -8.55 13.06
CA THR A 84 -22.92 -9.83 13.34
C THR A 84 -22.87 -10.16 14.84
N ASN A 85 -21.71 -10.01 15.46
CA ASN A 85 -21.54 -10.26 16.90
C ASN A 85 -22.34 -9.26 17.75
N LEU A 86 -22.37 -7.98 17.37
CA LEU A 86 -23.18 -6.98 18.08
C LEU A 86 -24.68 -7.26 17.99
N CYS A 87 -25.19 -7.65 16.81
CA CYS A 87 -26.60 -7.98 16.61
C CYS A 87 -27.00 -9.33 17.23
N ALA A 88 -26.05 -10.26 17.42
CA ALA A 88 -26.28 -11.54 18.08
C ALA A 88 -26.55 -11.43 19.59
N GLY A 89 -26.56 -10.21 20.15
CA GLY A 89 -26.94 -9.96 21.55
C GLY A 89 -25.79 -10.15 22.54
N VAL A 90 -24.55 -9.93 22.10
CA VAL A 90 -23.36 -9.89 22.98
C VAL A 90 -23.56 -8.87 24.11
N ASP A 91 -23.04 -9.21 25.30
CA ASP A 91 -23.10 -8.37 26.50
C ASP A 91 -22.47 -6.98 26.27
N ALA A 92 -22.93 -5.98 27.03
CA ALA A 92 -22.50 -4.60 26.84
C ALA A 92 -20.98 -4.44 26.99
N THR A 93 -20.36 -5.15 27.93
CA THR A 93 -18.91 -5.11 28.19
C THR A 93 -18.09 -5.66 27.02
N THR A 94 -18.45 -6.83 26.49
CA THR A 94 -17.78 -7.39 25.31
C THR A 94 -18.06 -6.55 24.05
N GLY A 95 -19.27 -5.99 23.91
CA GLY A 95 -19.61 -5.08 22.82
C GLY A 95 -18.76 -3.80 22.83
N HIS A 96 -18.51 -3.22 24.00
CA HIS A 96 -17.62 -2.06 24.16
C HIS A 96 -16.20 -2.40 23.77
N ALA A 97 -15.68 -3.57 24.17
CA ALA A 97 -14.34 -4.01 23.81
C ALA A 97 -14.17 -4.19 22.28
N LEU A 98 -15.14 -4.81 21.61
CA LEU A 98 -15.13 -4.98 20.15
C LEU A 98 -15.15 -3.65 19.41
N ILE A 99 -15.93 -2.68 19.88
CA ILE A 99 -15.98 -1.34 19.27
C ILE A 99 -14.67 -0.58 19.56
N ALA A 100 -14.14 -0.67 20.78
CA ALA A 100 -12.87 -0.04 21.14
C ALA A 100 -11.69 -0.56 20.31
N GLU A 101 -11.67 -1.86 19.98
CA GLU A 101 -10.64 -2.47 19.12
C GLU A 101 -10.75 -2.05 17.64
N ALA A 102 -11.96 -1.67 17.20
CA ALA A 102 -12.18 -1.16 15.85
C ALA A 102 -11.86 0.34 15.72
N LEU A 103 -11.87 1.10 16.82
CA LEU A 103 -11.58 2.53 16.81
C LEU A 103 -10.08 2.82 16.99
N PRO A 104 -9.56 3.91 16.41
CA PRO A 104 -8.25 4.44 16.76
C PRO A 104 -8.14 4.65 18.28
N PRO A 105 -7.00 4.31 18.92
CA PRO A 105 -6.87 4.32 20.39
C PRO A 105 -7.24 5.65 21.05
N ARG A 106 -6.93 6.76 20.39
CA ARG A 106 -7.27 8.11 20.87
C ARG A 106 -8.78 8.36 20.90
N LEU A 107 -9.51 7.84 19.93
CA LEU A 107 -10.96 7.98 19.84
C LEU A 107 -11.67 7.03 20.80
N ALA A 108 -11.18 5.78 20.91
CA ALA A 108 -11.69 4.83 21.90
C ALA A 108 -11.54 5.35 23.33
N GLY A 109 -10.36 5.92 23.66
CA GLY A 109 -10.14 6.55 24.96
C GLY A 109 -10.99 7.78 25.22
N ALA A 110 -11.22 8.63 24.20
CA ALA A 110 -12.05 9.83 24.33
C ALA A 110 -13.56 9.54 24.41
N ALA A 111 -14.04 8.47 23.77
CA ALA A 111 -15.45 8.09 23.77
C ALA A 111 -15.91 7.59 25.15
N GLY A 112 -15.01 6.95 25.91
CA GLY A 112 -15.36 6.32 27.18
C GLY A 112 -16.46 5.26 27.04
N THR A 113 -16.96 4.75 28.17
CA THR A 113 -18.00 3.71 28.18
C THR A 113 -19.34 4.21 27.63
N GLU A 114 -19.71 5.45 27.91
CA GLU A 114 -20.97 6.06 27.44
C GLU A 114 -20.99 6.24 25.91
N GLY A 115 -19.88 6.73 25.34
CA GLY A 115 -19.76 6.91 23.90
C GLY A 115 -19.76 5.56 23.16
N LEU A 116 -19.06 4.56 23.71
CA LEU A 116 -19.06 3.21 23.16
C LEU A 116 -20.45 2.56 23.21
N GLU A 117 -21.22 2.79 24.28
CA GLU A 117 -22.60 2.29 24.38
C GLU A 117 -23.54 2.97 23.38
N LEU A 118 -23.39 4.29 23.17
CA LEU A 118 -24.15 5.02 22.15
C LEU A 118 -23.86 4.46 20.74
N LEU A 119 -22.58 4.24 20.44
CA LEU A 119 -22.13 3.62 19.18
C LEU A 119 -22.72 2.22 19.03
N ARG A 120 -22.67 1.38 20.07
CA ARG A 120 -23.24 0.03 20.06
C ARG A 120 -24.72 0.04 19.70
N ARG A 121 -25.52 0.89 20.38
CA ARG A 121 -26.96 1.00 20.12
C ARG A 121 -27.25 1.45 18.71
N ARG A 122 -26.55 2.50 18.23
CA ARG A 122 -26.71 2.99 16.86
C ARG A 122 -26.35 1.94 15.81
N LEU A 123 -25.29 1.17 16.03
CA LEU A 123 -24.88 0.12 15.09
C LEU A 123 -25.91 -1.02 15.05
N VAL A 124 -26.48 -1.41 16.19
CA VAL A 124 -27.56 -2.42 16.24
C VAL A 124 -28.84 -1.90 15.62
N GLU A 125 -29.25 -0.66 15.90
CA GLU A 125 -30.46 -0.02 15.35
C GLU A 125 -30.39 0.21 13.83
N SER A 126 -29.20 0.48 13.28
CA SER A 126 -29.02 0.79 11.85
C SER A 126 -28.74 -0.43 10.97
N SER A 127 -28.57 -1.62 11.57
CA SER A 127 -28.21 -2.82 10.83
C SER A 127 -29.43 -3.53 10.27
N ASP A 128 -29.91 -3.10 9.10
CA ASP A 128 -30.68 -3.98 8.22
C ASP A 128 -29.73 -5.06 7.69
N ILE A 129 -29.90 -6.29 8.18
CA ILE A 129 -29.31 -7.59 7.74
C ILE A 129 -27.92 -7.49 7.07
N PRO A 130 -26.83 -7.91 7.74
CA PRO A 130 -25.49 -7.85 7.18
C PRO A 130 -25.38 -8.51 5.80
N VAL A 131 -25.18 -7.70 4.75
CA VAL A 131 -24.91 -8.20 3.40
C VAL A 131 -23.55 -8.87 3.42
N LYS A 132 -23.50 -10.13 2.97
CA LYS A 132 -22.29 -10.97 2.95
C LYS A 132 -21.12 -10.21 2.30
N PRO A 133 -19.92 -10.22 2.90
CA PRO A 133 -18.77 -9.49 2.36
C PRO A 133 -18.35 -10.11 1.03
N ARG A 134 -18.69 -9.44 -0.08
CA ARG A 134 -18.28 -9.84 -1.44
C ARG A 134 -17.49 -8.70 -2.07
N LEU A 135 -16.51 -9.06 -2.89
CA LEU A 135 -15.86 -8.11 -3.79
C LEU A 135 -16.82 -7.76 -4.91
N GLY A 136 -16.94 -6.47 -5.19
CA GLY A 136 -17.74 -5.92 -6.27
C GLY A 136 -16.86 -5.42 -7.42
N TRP A 137 -17.51 -5.02 -8.50
CA TRP A 137 -16.85 -4.45 -9.67
C TRP A 137 -16.03 -3.19 -9.34
N ASP A 138 -16.48 -2.39 -8.39
CA ASP A 138 -15.77 -1.17 -8.00
C ASP A 138 -14.46 -1.46 -7.26
N ASP A 139 -14.38 -2.58 -6.54
CA ASP A 139 -13.13 -3.01 -5.92
C ASP A 139 -12.12 -3.45 -6.98
N PHE A 140 -12.59 -4.12 -8.04
CA PHE A 140 -11.74 -4.50 -9.17
C PHE A 140 -11.24 -3.28 -9.96
N LYS A 141 -12.08 -2.26 -10.17
CA LYS A 141 -11.64 -0.97 -10.73
C LYS A 141 -10.58 -0.32 -9.84
N GLY A 142 -10.75 -0.38 -8.52
CA GLY A 142 -9.74 0.09 -7.56
C GLY A 142 -8.41 -0.67 -7.69
N ALA A 143 -8.46 -1.98 -7.83
CA ALA A 143 -7.29 -2.84 -8.03
C ALA A 143 -6.56 -2.52 -9.33
N ILE A 144 -7.30 -2.32 -10.43
CA ILE A 144 -6.73 -1.85 -11.71
C ILE A 144 -6.09 -0.46 -11.53
N GLY A 145 -6.73 0.44 -10.78
CA GLY A 145 -6.18 1.75 -10.46
C GLY A 145 -4.84 1.65 -9.72
N VAL A 146 -4.74 0.76 -8.72
CA VAL A 146 -3.48 0.48 -8.01
C VAL A 146 -2.44 -0.12 -8.94
N PHE A 147 -2.80 -1.13 -9.73
CA PHE A 147 -1.92 -1.74 -10.72
C PHE A 147 -1.31 -0.70 -11.66
N LEU A 148 -2.17 0.11 -12.30
CA LEU A 148 -1.74 1.13 -13.25
C LEU A 148 -0.89 2.20 -12.59
N LEU A 149 -1.25 2.62 -11.37
CA LEU A 149 -0.45 3.60 -10.61
C LEU A 149 0.94 3.05 -10.32
N VAL A 150 1.03 1.82 -9.81
CA VAL A 150 2.30 1.17 -9.47
C VAL A 150 3.16 1.03 -10.71
N VAL A 151 2.65 0.39 -11.76
CA VAL A 151 3.38 0.19 -13.04
C VAL A 151 3.81 1.53 -13.64
N SER A 152 2.94 2.55 -13.64
CA SER A 152 3.28 3.88 -14.19
C SER A 152 4.34 4.61 -13.35
N SER A 153 4.36 4.38 -12.03
CA SER A 153 5.34 5.02 -11.14
C SER A 153 6.74 4.42 -11.24
N THR A 154 6.83 3.14 -11.60
CA THR A 154 8.06 2.35 -11.72
C THR A 154 8.56 2.27 -13.16
N PHE A 155 7.69 2.46 -14.15
CA PHE A 155 8.06 2.45 -15.57
C PHE A 155 9.20 3.44 -15.91
N PRO A 156 9.24 4.69 -15.38
CA PRO A 156 10.35 5.61 -15.62
C PRO A 156 11.72 5.06 -15.24
N LEU A 157 11.80 4.14 -14.27
CA LEU A 157 13.06 3.53 -13.86
C LEU A 157 13.60 2.56 -14.91
N VAL A 158 12.71 1.98 -15.74
CA VAL A 158 13.08 1.04 -16.82
C VAL A 158 13.40 1.78 -18.13
N VAL A 159 12.90 3.01 -18.31
CA VAL A 159 13.12 3.83 -19.53
C VAL A 159 14.60 3.99 -19.90
N PRO A 160 15.55 4.25 -18.97
CA PRO A 160 16.97 4.35 -19.34
C PRO A 160 17.53 3.07 -19.97
N PHE A 161 17.05 1.90 -19.55
CA PHE A 161 17.46 0.61 -20.12
C PHE A 161 16.86 0.35 -21.52
N LEU A 162 15.79 1.06 -21.89
CA LEU A 162 15.21 1.01 -23.24
C LEU A 162 15.94 1.94 -24.22
N LEU A 163 16.59 2.99 -23.71
CA LEU A 163 17.21 4.05 -24.52
C LEU A 163 18.74 3.92 -24.63
N LEU A 164 19.38 3.24 -23.68
CA LEU A 164 20.83 3.16 -23.57
C LEU A 164 21.28 1.70 -23.71
N ASP A 165 22.04 1.41 -24.76
CA ASP A 165 22.67 0.10 -24.98
C ASP A 165 23.84 -0.17 -24.02
N GLN A 166 24.32 0.86 -23.30
CA GLN A 166 25.41 0.73 -22.34
C GLN A 166 24.87 0.58 -20.90
N THR A 167 25.14 -0.57 -20.29
CA THR A 167 24.70 -0.94 -18.93
C THR A 167 25.10 0.04 -17.83
N GLY A 168 26.36 0.54 -17.86
CA GLY A 168 26.87 1.49 -16.86
C GLY A 168 26.07 2.80 -16.75
N PRO A 169 25.93 3.60 -17.83
CA PRO A 169 25.14 4.84 -17.80
C PRO A 169 23.64 4.58 -17.59
N ALA A 170 23.09 3.46 -18.06
CA ALA A 170 21.68 3.09 -17.84
C ALA A 170 21.35 2.93 -16.35
N ILE A 171 22.21 2.24 -15.58
CA ILE A 171 22.04 2.06 -14.14
C ILE A 171 22.08 3.40 -13.40
N ARG A 172 23.04 4.28 -13.73
CA ARG A 172 23.15 5.60 -13.10
C ARG A 172 21.93 6.48 -13.37
N ALA A 173 21.46 6.49 -14.62
CA ALA A 173 20.26 7.23 -15.01
C ALA A 173 19.01 6.68 -14.28
N SER A 174 18.86 5.36 -14.18
CA SER A 174 17.77 4.72 -13.45
C SER A 174 17.77 5.09 -11.96
N ASN A 175 18.94 5.05 -11.31
CA ASN A 175 19.10 5.43 -9.91
C ASN A 175 18.73 6.90 -9.66
N LEU A 176 19.12 7.81 -10.57
CA LEU A 176 18.74 9.23 -10.49
C LEU A 176 17.22 9.43 -10.62
N ILE A 177 16.59 8.73 -11.56
CA ILE A 177 15.13 8.77 -11.72
C ILE A 177 14.44 8.21 -10.47
N GLY A 178 14.91 7.08 -9.95
CA GLY A 178 14.38 6.48 -8.72
C GLY A 178 14.46 7.43 -7.53
N LEU A 179 15.58 8.11 -7.34
CA LEU A 179 15.74 9.15 -6.31
C LEU A 179 14.78 10.32 -6.50
N ALA A 180 14.57 10.77 -7.73
CA ALA A 180 13.60 11.82 -8.03
C ALA A 180 12.16 11.40 -7.71
N VAL A 181 11.77 10.18 -8.09
CA VAL A 181 10.45 9.60 -7.79
C VAL A 181 10.26 9.46 -6.28
N LEU A 182 11.26 8.96 -5.55
CA LEU A 182 11.24 8.87 -4.08
C LEU A 182 11.10 10.24 -3.41
N PHE A 183 11.79 11.25 -3.93
CA PHE A 183 11.68 12.61 -3.43
C PHE A 183 10.25 13.17 -3.61
N ILE A 184 9.65 13.00 -4.80
CA ILE A 184 8.28 13.42 -5.08
C ILE A 184 7.28 12.66 -4.20
N ALA A 185 7.44 11.34 -4.06
CA ALA A 185 6.60 10.52 -3.20
C ALA A 185 6.69 10.94 -1.73
N GLY A 186 7.91 11.17 -1.22
CA GLY A 186 8.15 11.66 0.14
C GLY A 186 7.54 13.04 0.38
N TRP A 187 7.61 13.94 -0.61
CA TRP A 187 6.98 15.25 -0.56
C TRP A 187 5.45 15.14 -0.45
N MET A 188 4.83 14.34 -1.32
CA MET A 188 3.38 14.12 -1.34
C MET A 188 2.91 13.49 -0.02
N LEU A 189 3.65 12.50 0.50
CA LEU A 189 3.32 11.82 1.73
C LEU A 189 3.41 12.74 2.95
N ALA A 190 4.47 13.54 3.06
CA ALA A 190 4.61 14.50 4.16
C ALA A 190 3.55 15.60 4.12
N ARG A 191 3.22 16.11 2.92
CA ARG A 191 2.11 17.05 2.74
C ARG A 191 0.80 16.43 3.20
N TYR A 192 0.55 15.16 2.86
CA TYR A 192 -0.64 14.46 3.31
C TYR A 192 -0.67 14.36 4.84
N ALA A 193 0.45 13.97 5.45
CA ALA A 193 0.55 13.78 6.90
C ALA A 193 0.48 15.10 7.71
N GLY A 194 0.39 16.26 7.06
CA GLY A 194 0.46 17.57 7.72
C GLY A 194 1.86 17.94 8.21
N ALA A 195 2.88 17.19 7.79
CA ALA A 195 4.28 17.47 8.09
C ALA A 195 4.88 18.45 7.07
N LYS A 196 6.08 18.96 7.36
CA LYS A 196 6.82 19.83 6.42
C LYS A 196 7.20 19.02 5.16
N PRO A 197 6.69 19.35 3.96
CA PRO A 197 6.84 18.51 2.77
C PRO A 197 8.29 18.23 2.39
N TRP A 198 9.17 19.24 2.53
CA TRP A 198 10.58 19.11 2.20
C TRP A 198 11.32 18.12 3.12
N GLN A 199 10.94 18.02 4.40
CA GLN A 199 11.58 17.10 5.34
C GLN A 199 11.26 15.65 4.97
N GLY A 200 10.00 15.35 4.64
CA GLY A 200 9.63 14.02 4.18
C GLY A 200 10.28 13.62 2.87
N ALA A 201 10.36 14.56 1.92
CA ALA A 201 11.04 14.35 0.65
C ALA A 201 12.52 13.99 0.86
N VAL A 202 13.24 14.75 1.70
CA VAL A 202 14.65 14.50 2.01
C VAL A 202 14.83 13.17 2.75
N VAL A 203 14.02 12.89 3.77
CA VAL A 203 14.14 11.64 4.55
C VAL A 203 13.94 10.41 3.66
N VAL A 204 12.89 10.40 2.84
CA VAL A 204 12.60 9.27 1.94
C VAL A 204 13.68 9.11 0.87
N ALA A 205 14.17 10.22 0.30
CA ALA A 205 15.28 10.19 -0.66
C ALA A 205 16.59 9.69 -0.04
N VAL A 206 16.92 10.09 1.19
CA VAL A 206 18.12 9.64 1.92
C VAL A 206 18.03 8.15 2.25
N ILE A 207 16.87 7.66 2.70
CA ILE A 207 16.64 6.21 2.90
C ILE A 207 16.83 5.46 1.59
N GLY A 208 16.26 5.95 0.48
CA GLY A 208 16.45 5.39 -0.84
C GLY A 208 17.92 5.34 -1.27
N ALA A 209 18.67 6.43 -1.08
CA ALA A 209 20.09 6.49 -1.39
C ALA A 209 20.90 5.47 -0.55
N MET A 210 20.60 5.35 0.75
CA MET A 210 21.26 4.35 1.60
C MET A 210 20.98 2.92 1.15
N LEU A 211 19.74 2.61 0.74
CA LEU A 211 19.38 1.31 0.19
C LEU A 211 20.14 1.02 -1.12
N ILE A 212 20.22 2.00 -2.04
CA ILE A 212 20.98 1.85 -3.29
C ILE A 212 22.45 1.55 -3.00
N ILE A 213 23.08 2.30 -2.07
CA ILE A 213 24.48 2.08 -1.69
C ILE A 213 24.67 0.69 -1.08
N ALA A 214 23.76 0.24 -0.22
CA ALA A 214 23.82 -1.08 0.38
C ALA A 214 23.73 -2.19 -0.68
N ILE A 215 22.81 -2.07 -1.65
CA ILE A 215 22.66 -3.03 -2.75
C ILE A 215 23.95 -3.13 -3.57
N ILE A 216 24.55 -1.98 -3.92
CA ILE A 216 25.83 -1.94 -4.66
C ILE A 216 26.95 -2.61 -3.84
N ALA A 217 27.00 -2.36 -2.52
CA ALA A 217 28.00 -2.96 -1.64
C ALA A 217 27.84 -4.49 -1.48
N LEU A 218 26.61 -5.00 -1.59
CA LEU A 218 26.27 -6.42 -1.50
C LEU A 218 26.48 -7.19 -2.81
N GLY A 219 27.02 -6.56 -3.85
CA GLY A 219 27.35 -7.20 -5.13
C GLY A 219 26.27 -7.04 -6.21
N GLY A 220 25.42 -6.02 -6.09
CA GLY A 220 24.55 -5.53 -7.17
C GLY A 220 25.30 -4.70 -8.20
#